data_AF-A0A7V6UBE2-F1
#
_entry.id   AF-A0A7V6UBE2-F1
#
_cell.length_a   1.000
_cell.length_b   1.000
_cell.length_c   1.000
_cell.angle_alpha   90.00
_cell.angle_beta   90.00
_cell.angle_gamma   90.00
#
_symmetry.space_group_name_H-M   'P 1'
#
loop_
_entity.id
_entity.type
_entity.pdbx_description
1 polymer ?
#
loop_
_entity_poly.entity_id
_entity_poly.type
_entity_poly.pdbx_seq_one_letter_code
_entity_poly.pdbx_strand_id
1 'polypeptide(L)'
;MWTQALEHFQQAISHKPANDIAFSNAGLIYKKMVKINEVFDCYRETTSVNPDNTISYNNIDIIYLDIMKMYGSIKAAKEGATKAAKGGFRIKLNMYQAINTLAQAYSLKITNKTMNHITEKSQKMQ
;
A
#
# COMPACT_ATOMS: atom_id res chain seq x y z
N MET A 1 -11.17 -17.98 10.14
CA MET A 1 -9.77 -17.72 10.56
C MET A 1 -9.12 -16.75 9.58
N TRP A 2 -8.27 -15.82 10.02
CA TRP A 2 -7.62 -14.84 9.13
C TRP A 2 -6.75 -15.49 8.05
N THR A 3 -6.18 -16.66 8.34
CA THR A 3 -5.40 -17.50 7.43
C THR A 3 -6.21 -18.02 6.23
N GLN A 4 -7.43 -18.51 6.45
CA GLN A 4 -8.29 -19.00 5.37
C GLN A 4 -8.71 -17.87 4.42
N ALA A 5 -9.03 -16.68 4.96
CA ALA A 5 -9.33 -15.52 4.13
C ALA A 5 -8.12 -15.10 3.29
N LEU A 6 -6.92 -15.19 3.85
CA LEU A 6 -5.67 -14.93 3.13
C LEU A 6 -5.45 -15.91 1.97
N GLU A 7 -5.69 -17.20 2.19
CA GLU A 7 -5.62 -18.23 1.13
C GLU A 7 -6.58 -17.91 -0.02
N HIS A 8 -7.82 -17.52 0.27
CA HIS A 8 -8.78 -17.12 -0.76
C HIS A 8 -8.30 -15.90 -1.55
N PHE A 9 -7.71 -14.90 -0.91
CA PHE A 9 -7.14 -13.76 -1.62
C PHE A 9 -5.90 -14.12 -2.44
N GLN A 10 -5.04 -15.00 -1.93
CA GLN A 10 -3.87 -15.50 -2.68
C GLN A 10 -4.30 -16.29 -3.92
N GLN A 11 -5.34 -17.13 -3.80
CA GLN A 11 -5.93 -17.79 -4.97
C GLN A 11 -6.52 -16.79 -5.95
N ALA A 12 -7.24 -15.77 -5.48
CA ALA A 12 -7.79 -14.72 -6.33
C ALA A 12 -6.69 -13.95 -7.08
N ILE A 13 -5.56 -13.67 -6.41
CA ILE A 13 -4.37 -13.03 -7.01
C ILE A 13 -3.73 -13.98 -8.04
N SER A 14 -3.62 -15.27 -7.75
CA SER A 14 -3.08 -16.27 -8.68
C SER A 14 -3.91 -16.39 -9.96
N HIS A 15 -5.24 -16.40 -9.82
CA HIS A 15 -6.15 -16.45 -10.96
C HIS A 15 -6.25 -15.12 -11.72
N LYS A 16 -6.17 -14.00 -11.03
CA LYS A 16 -6.19 -12.66 -11.62
C LYS A 16 -5.09 -11.80 -11.00
N PRO A 17 -3.88 -11.81 -11.60
CA PRO A 17 -2.74 -11.04 -11.10
C PRO A 17 -2.99 -9.52 -11.06
N ALA A 18 -3.93 -9.02 -11.87
CA ALA A 18 -4.34 -7.62 -11.88
C ALA A 18 -5.58 -7.34 -10.99
N ASN A 19 -5.65 -7.93 -9.80
CA ASN A 19 -6.75 -7.74 -8.85
C ASN A 19 -6.33 -6.89 -7.64
N ASP A 20 -6.36 -5.58 -7.82
CA ASP A 20 -6.08 -4.55 -6.82
C ASP A 20 -6.94 -4.68 -5.54
N ILE A 21 -8.19 -5.08 -5.67
CA ILE A 21 -9.09 -5.33 -4.53
C ILE A 21 -8.58 -6.50 -3.67
N ALA A 22 -8.13 -7.59 -4.30
CA ALA A 22 -7.61 -8.75 -3.59
C ALA A 22 -6.31 -8.40 -2.83
N PHE A 23 -5.40 -7.64 -3.44
CA PHE A 23 -4.20 -7.14 -2.76
C PHE A 23 -4.55 -6.20 -1.60
N SER A 24 -5.50 -5.28 -1.78
CA SER A 24 -5.94 -4.35 -0.73
C SER A 24 -6.52 -5.09 0.48
N ASN A 25 -7.35 -6.10 0.24
CA ASN A 25 -7.97 -6.90 1.29
C ASN A 25 -6.95 -7.83 2.00
N ALA A 26 -6.02 -8.42 1.25
CA ALA A 26 -4.91 -9.17 1.84
C ALA A 26 -4.05 -8.26 2.76
N GLY A 27 -3.78 -7.03 2.34
CA GLY A 27 -3.07 -6.03 3.16
C GLY A 27 -3.80 -5.71 4.48
N LEU A 28 -5.13 -5.58 4.47
CA LEU A 28 -5.92 -5.41 5.70
C LEU A 28 -5.81 -6.60 6.66
N ILE A 29 -5.75 -7.82 6.13
CA ILE A 29 -5.58 -9.03 6.93
C ILE A 29 -4.16 -9.10 7.50
N TYR A 30 -3.13 -8.85 6.69
CA TYR A 30 -1.75 -8.81 7.16
C TYR A 30 -1.55 -7.74 8.25
N LYS A 31 -2.24 -6.59 8.14
CA LYS A 31 -2.27 -5.58 9.22
C LYS A 31 -2.80 -6.17 10.53
N LYS A 32 -3.96 -6.85 10.48
CA LYS A 32 -4.57 -7.49 11.66
C LYS A 32 -3.64 -8.55 12.27
N MET A 33 -2.81 -9.19 11.45
CA MET A 33 -1.80 -10.17 11.87
C MET A 33 -0.47 -9.54 12.30
N VAL A 34 -0.34 -8.21 12.27
CA VAL A 34 0.91 -7.47 12.59
C VAL A 34 2.08 -7.87 11.66
N LYS A 35 1.74 -8.35 10.45
CA LYS A 35 2.69 -8.79 9.41
C LYS A 35 3.08 -7.62 8.50
N ILE A 36 3.83 -6.69 9.06
CA ILE A 36 4.05 -5.36 8.47
C ILE A 36 4.81 -5.41 7.14
N ASN A 37 5.69 -6.37 6.90
CA ASN A 37 6.40 -6.44 5.62
C ASN A 37 5.44 -6.86 4.50
N GLU A 38 4.62 -7.88 4.77
CA GLU A 38 3.61 -8.38 3.84
C GLU A 38 2.55 -7.31 3.50
N VAL A 39 2.25 -6.43 4.46
CA VAL A 39 1.40 -5.26 4.21
C VAL A 39 2.00 -4.34 3.14
N PHE A 40 3.29 -4.01 3.25
CA PHE A 40 3.96 -3.15 2.27
C PHE A 40 4.10 -3.81 0.89
N ASP A 41 4.25 -5.14 0.86
CA ASP A 41 4.25 -5.89 -0.39
C ASP A 41 2.89 -5.80 -1.09
N CYS A 42 1.79 -6.01 -0.37
CA CYS A 42 0.44 -5.84 -0.92
C CYS A 42 0.21 -4.42 -1.47
N TYR A 43 0.78 -3.39 -0.86
CA TYR A 43 0.63 -2.01 -1.35
C TYR A 43 1.36 -1.75 -2.64
N ARG A 44 2.61 -2.20 -2.71
CA ARG A 44 3.40 -2.07 -3.93
C ARG A 44 2.68 -2.73 -5.10
N GLU A 45 2.17 -3.96 -4.92
CA GLU A 45 1.41 -4.65 -5.95
C GLU A 45 0.11 -3.91 -6.30
N THR A 46 -0.63 -3.40 -5.32
CA THR A 46 -1.86 -2.62 -5.55
C THR A 46 -1.59 -1.39 -6.43
N THR A 47 -0.53 -0.63 -6.12
CA THR A 47 -0.14 0.57 -6.90
C THR A 47 0.40 0.23 -8.28
N SER A 48 1.03 -0.94 -8.45
CA SER A 48 1.53 -1.40 -9.74
C SER A 48 0.41 -1.90 -10.65
N VAL A 49 -0.61 -2.52 -10.07
CA VAL A 49 -1.73 -3.13 -10.80
C VAL A 49 -2.74 -2.09 -11.27
N ASN A 50 -3.15 -1.18 -10.38
CA ASN A 50 -4.12 -0.16 -10.72
C ASN A 50 -3.77 1.18 -10.06
N PRO A 51 -3.00 2.03 -10.76
CA PRO A 51 -2.58 3.31 -10.21
C PRO A 51 -3.74 4.30 -10.01
N ASP A 52 -4.94 4.03 -10.53
CA ASP A 52 -6.09 4.94 -10.46
C ASP A 52 -7.18 4.50 -9.45
N ASN A 53 -7.06 3.32 -8.83
CA ASN A 53 -8.08 2.83 -7.89
C ASN A 53 -8.09 3.61 -6.57
N THR A 54 -8.96 4.62 -6.50
CA THR A 54 -9.11 5.51 -5.35
C THR A 54 -9.57 4.79 -4.06
N ILE A 55 -10.31 3.68 -4.17
CA ILE A 55 -10.73 2.88 -3.01
C ILE A 55 -9.53 2.17 -2.39
N SER A 56 -8.65 1.62 -3.23
CA SER A 56 -7.41 1.00 -2.78
C SER A 56 -6.48 1.99 -2.11
N TYR A 57 -6.33 3.21 -2.63
CA TYR A 57 -5.54 4.25 -1.97
C TYR A 57 -6.09 4.65 -0.60
N ASN A 58 -7.41 4.80 -0.46
CA ASN A 58 -8.02 5.10 0.84
C ASN A 58 -7.69 4.00 1.89
N ASN A 59 -7.73 2.73 1.48
CA ASN A 59 -7.36 1.62 2.36
C ASN A 59 -5.86 1.63 2.70
N ILE A 60 -5.00 1.98 1.73
CA ILE A 60 -3.55 2.13 1.96
C ILE A 60 -3.27 3.25 2.97
N ASP A 61 -3.93 4.40 2.84
CA ASP A 61 -3.75 5.56 3.73
C ASP A 61 -4.13 5.23 5.17
N ILE A 62 -5.26 4.54 5.37
CA ILE A 62 -5.71 4.09 6.71
C ILE A 62 -4.65 3.21 7.37
N ILE A 63 -4.12 2.24 6.62
CA ILE A 63 -3.19 1.28 7.20
C ILE A 63 -1.81 1.93 7.42
N TYR A 64 -1.42 2.85 6.56
CA TYR A 64 -0.20 3.64 6.73
C TYR A 64 -0.24 4.46 8.04
N LEU A 65 -1.37 5.12 8.33
CA LEU A 65 -1.59 5.84 9.59
C LEU A 65 -1.49 4.91 10.80
N ASP A 66 -2.05 3.70 10.71
CA ASP A 66 -1.96 2.71 11.78
C ASP A 66 -0.52 2.22 12.00
N ILE A 67 0.24 1.98 10.92
CA ILE A 67 1.65 1.59 11.01
C ILE A 67 2.48 2.72 11.64
N MET A 68 2.21 3.98 11.30
CA MET A 68 2.89 5.13 11.92
C MET A 68 2.63 5.21 13.42
N LYS A 69 1.37 5.03 13.84
CA LYS A 69 1.02 5.00 15.27
C LYS A 69 1.73 3.87 15.99
N MET A 70 1.71 2.67 15.40
CA MET A 70 2.35 1.49 15.98
C MET A 70 3.88 1.65 16.06
N TYR A 71 4.51 2.25 15.05
CA TYR A 71 5.93 2.59 15.08
C TYR A 71 6.25 3.63 16.17
N GLY A 72 5.40 4.65 16.34
CA GLY A 72 5.51 5.63 17.42
C GLY A 72 5.48 4.98 18.81
N SER A 73 4.52 4.06 19.03
CA SER A 73 4.43 3.27 20.27
C SER A 73 5.63 2.36 20.47
N ILE A 74 6.12 1.69 19.42
CA ILE A 74 7.32 0.85 19.47
C ILE A 74 8.57 1.70 19.78
N LYS A 75 8.68 2.92 19.22
CA LYS A 75 9.79 3.84 19.48
C LYS A 75 9.78 4.28 20.94
N ALA A 76 8.62 4.70 21.47
CA ALA A 76 8.45 5.10 22.86
C ALA A 76 8.77 3.96 23.84
N ALA A 77 8.39 2.71 23.50
CA ALA A 77 8.70 1.55 24.32
C ALA A 77 10.18 1.10 24.24
N LYS A 78 10.89 1.42 23.14
CA LYS A 78 12.27 0.96 22.87
C LYS A 78 13.37 1.82 23.49
N GLU A 79 13.06 2.95 24.10
CA GLU A 79 14.02 3.64 24.97
C GLU A 79 14.46 2.74 26.16
N GLY A 80 13.82 1.57 26.37
CA GLY A 80 14.16 0.61 27.43
C GLY A 80 14.92 -0.70 27.10
N ALA A 81 14.95 -1.27 25.87
CA ALA A 81 15.66 -2.57 25.66
C ALA A 81 15.95 -2.97 24.18
N THR A 82 17.18 -3.45 23.93
CA THR A 82 17.88 -3.57 22.63
C THR A 82 17.76 -4.93 21.91
N LYS A 83 16.56 -5.28 21.41
CA LYS A 83 16.40 -6.32 20.35
C LYS A 83 15.52 -5.89 19.18
N ALA A 84 14.69 -4.87 19.39
CA ALA A 84 13.77 -4.37 18.37
C ALA A 84 14.43 -3.39 17.36
N ALA A 85 15.71 -3.05 17.50
CA ALA A 85 16.44 -2.11 16.63
C ALA A 85 16.44 -2.53 15.15
N LYS A 86 16.69 -3.81 14.85
CA LYS A 86 16.71 -4.34 13.46
C LYS A 86 15.31 -4.36 12.82
N GLY A 87 14.29 -4.79 13.56
CA GLY A 87 12.90 -4.74 13.10
C GLY A 87 12.40 -3.31 12.88
N GLY A 88 12.76 -2.39 13.77
CA GLY A 88 12.46 -0.96 13.62
C GLY A 88 13.15 -0.31 12.41
N PHE A 89 14.40 -0.68 12.13
CA PHE A 89 15.11 -0.21 10.93
C PHE A 89 14.41 -0.67 9.64
N ARG A 90 14.00 -1.95 9.57
CA ARG A 90 13.32 -2.50 8.40
C ARG A 90 11.93 -1.87 8.19
N ILE A 91 11.18 -1.66 9.27
CA ILE A 91 9.89 -0.93 9.21
C ILE A 91 10.11 0.49 8.70
N LYS A 92 11.13 1.20 9.19
CA LYS A 92 11.45 2.57 8.74
C LYS A 92 11.83 2.60 7.25
N LEU A 93 12.61 1.63 6.78
CA LEU A 93 12.99 1.51 5.37
C LEU A 93 11.77 1.25 4.48
N ASN A 94 10.94 0.28 4.84
CA ASN A 94 9.74 -0.04 4.07
C ASN A 94 8.74 1.12 4.07
N MET A 95 8.63 1.85 5.19
CA MET A 95 7.80 3.04 5.30
C MET A 95 8.29 4.15 4.36
N TYR A 96 9.60 4.41 4.31
CA TYR A 96 10.18 5.39 3.38
C TYR A 96 9.92 5.01 1.91
N GLN A 97 10.10 3.72 1.57
CA GLN A 97 9.80 3.23 0.22
C GLN A 97 8.31 3.39 -0.13
N ALA A 98 7.42 3.05 0.79
CA ALA A 98 5.97 3.19 0.58
C ALA A 98 5.55 4.65 0.36
N ILE A 99 6.10 5.59 1.13
CA ILE A 99 5.85 7.03 0.93
C ILE A 99 6.29 7.47 -0.47
N ASN A 100 7.48 7.06 -0.90
CA ASN A 100 7.99 7.42 -2.23
C ASN A 100 7.12 6.82 -3.33
N THR A 101 6.70 5.56 -3.20
CA THR A 101 5.81 4.92 -4.16
C THR A 101 4.43 5.59 -4.20
N LEU A 102 3.86 5.98 -3.06
CA LEU A 102 2.61 6.76 -3.01
C LEU A 102 2.77 8.12 -3.68
N ALA A 103 3.84 8.86 -3.38
CA ALA A 103 4.11 10.15 -3.99
C ALA A 103 4.25 10.03 -5.52
N GLN A 104 4.94 8.99 -6.00
CA GLN A 104 5.04 8.69 -7.43
C GLN A 104 3.68 8.35 -8.03
N ALA A 105 2.89 7.48 -7.39
CA ALA A 105 1.58 7.09 -7.85
C ALA A 105 0.61 8.29 -7.95
N TYR A 106 0.61 9.17 -6.94
CA TYR A 106 -0.15 10.41 -6.97
C TYR A 106 0.33 11.36 -8.08
N SER A 107 1.64 11.47 -8.32
CA SER A 107 2.18 12.28 -9.43
C SER A 107 1.79 11.74 -10.81
N LEU A 108 1.79 10.42 -10.99
CA LEU A 108 1.33 9.74 -12.20
C LEU A 108 -0.17 9.98 -12.43
N LYS A 109 -0.99 9.87 -11.38
CA LYS A 109 -2.43 10.17 -11.44
C LYS A 109 -2.71 11.60 -11.90
N ILE A 110 -1.99 12.59 -11.35
CA ILE A 110 -2.13 14.00 -11.76
C ILE A 110 -1.71 14.18 -13.21
N THR A 111 -0.60 13.54 -13.62
CA THR A 111 -0.05 13.65 -14.98
C THR A 111 -1.01 13.03 -16.01
N ASN A 112 -1.51 11.81 -15.76
CA ASN A 112 -2.46 11.12 -16.64
C ASN A 112 -3.78 11.89 -16.78
N LYS A 113 -4.30 12.44 -15.68
CA LYS A 113 -5.51 13.27 -15.71
C LYS A 113 -5.32 14.52 -16.56
N THR A 114 -4.17 15.18 -16.44
CA THR A 114 -3.83 16.37 -17.22
C THR A 114 -3.65 16.04 -18.71
N MET A 115 -2.93 14.95 -19.01
CA MET A 115 -2.76 14.44 -20.38
C MET A 115 -4.11 14.15 -21.05
N ASN A 116 -4.98 13.35 -20.43
CA ASN A 116 -6.27 12.99 -21.01
C ASN A 116 -7.14 14.21 -21.30
N HIS A 117 -7.15 15.21 -20.40
CA HIS A 117 -7.88 16.46 -20.61
C HIS A 117 -7.32 17.27 -21.80
N ILE A 118 -6.01 17.26 -22.03
CA ILE A 118 -5.38 17.91 -23.18
C ILE A 118 -5.75 17.16 -24.47
N THR A 119 -5.68 15.83 -24.48
CA THR A 119 -6.00 15.00 -25.64
C THR A 119 -7.47 15.16 -26.05
N GLU A 120 -8.40 15.09 -25.10
CA GLU A 120 -9.84 15.29 -25.37
C GLU A 120 -10.15 16.68 -25.89
N LYS A 121 -9.48 17.72 -25.38
CA LYS A 121 -9.65 19.09 -25.85
C LYS A 121 -9.10 19.26 -27.27
N SER A 122 -7.97 18.61 -27.59
CA SER A 122 -7.37 18.65 -28.92
C SER A 122 -8.23 17.94 -29.99
N GLN A 123 -8.88 16.83 -29.63
CA GLN A 123 -9.78 16.09 -30.52
C GLN A 123 -11.11 16.81 -30.79
N LYS A 124 -11.58 17.66 -29.85
CA LYS A 124 -12.79 18.48 -30.03
C LYS A 124 -12.57 19.77 -30.82
N MET A 125 -11.31 20.13 -31.08
CA MET A 125 -10.94 21.32 -31.88
C MET A 125 -10.56 20.97 -33.33
N GLN A 126 -10.68 19.69 -33.73
CA GLN A 126 -10.58 19.21 -35.11
C GLN A 126 -11.98 18.90 -35.64
#